data_AF-A0A4Y2X5D8-F1
#
_entry.id   AF-A0A4Y2X5D8-F1
#
_cell.length_a   1.000
_cell.length_b   1.000
_cell.length_c   1.000
_cell.angle_alpha   90.00
_cell.angle_beta   90.00
_cell.angle_gamma   90.00
#
_symmetry.space_group_name_H-M   'P 1'
#
loop_
_entity.id
_entity.type
_entity.pdbx_description
1 polymer ?
#
loop_
_entity_poly.entity_id
_entity_poly.type
_entity_poly.pdbx_seq_one_letter_code
_entity_poly.pdbx_strand_id
1 'polypeptide(L)'
;ITGTYENFALSILGTLLTDGPNSPFYQKLLQAGIGPDYSPCTGFDSSLKQSIFSVGLREIAEKDVDLVKDLIPSIFKDIINDGFPEKQIQSVLHKIELATKHRTTNFGLNCALGVNSMWNHNGHPISAFKVNDHVRWFLNQMKDKPHFLQDKIVQYFQENTHKLTLIMKPDKNFEAQEQAKEKALLESKVSKLSDAERQHIYQQGLELAEHQKHADTSCLPTLQIDDVKKSVEKTPLQFVSLSKLLN
;
A
#
# COMPACT_ATOMS: atom_id res chain seq x y z
N ILE A 1 -1.83 -14.05 0.63
CA ILE A 1 -2.58 -13.58 -0.57
C ILE A 1 -3.60 -14.56 -1.16
N THR A 2 -3.33 -15.86 -1.34
CA THR A 2 -4.27 -16.78 -2.02
C THR A 2 -5.48 -17.22 -1.18
N GLY A 3 -5.37 -17.23 0.14
CA GLY A 3 -6.51 -17.42 1.05
C GLY A 3 -7.35 -16.16 1.13
N THR A 4 -8.32 -15.98 0.22
CA THR A 4 -9.02 -14.69 0.03
C THR A 4 -9.88 -14.30 1.23
N TYR A 5 -10.57 -15.24 1.87
CA TYR A 5 -11.35 -15.00 3.09
C TYR A 5 -10.47 -14.54 4.26
N GLU A 6 -9.35 -15.22 4.48
CA GLU A 6 -8.41 -14.87 5.55
C GLU A 6 -7.79 -13.49 5.30
N ASN A 7 -7.36 -13.19 4.05
CA ASN A 7 -6.85 -11.86 3.71
C ASN A 7 -7.92 -10.77 3.87
N PHE A 8 -9.18 -11.06 3.59
CA PHE A 8 -10.27 -10.10 3.80
C PHE A 8 -10.44 -9.78 5.29
N ALA A 9 -10.44 -10.79 6.16
CA ALA A 9 -10.48 -10.59 7.61
C ALA A 9 -9.27 -9.78 8.11
N LEU A 10 -8.05 -10.11 7.65
CA LEU A 10 -6.84 -9.40 8.05
C LEU A 10 -6.76 -7.97 7.50
N SER A 11 -7.35 -7.69 6.34
CA SER A 11 -7.48 -6.34 5.79
C SER A 11 -8.42 -5.47 6.63
N ILE A 12 -9.57 -6.02 7.04
CA ILE A 12 -10.47 -5.36 7.99
C ILE A 12 -9.76 -5.12 9.32
N LEU A 13 -9.07 -6.13 9.85
CA LEU A 13 -8.31 -6.02 11.09
C LEU A 13 -7.23 -4.94 11.00
N GLY A 14 -6.45 -4.93 9.91
CA GLY A 14 -5.44 -3.90 9.68
C GLY A 14 -6.04 -2.49 9.64
N THR A 15 -7.19 -2.33 8.99
CA THR A 15 -7.91 -1.04 8.95
C THR A 15 -8.40 -0.64 10.34
N LEU A 16 -9.00 -1.56 11.11
CA LEU A 16 -9.45 -1.28 12.49
C LEU A 16 -8.29 -0.89 13.40
N LEU A 17 -7.11 -1.47 13.18
CA LEU A 17 -5.91 -1.22 13.97
C LEU A 17 -5.32 0.18 13.73
N THR A 18 -5.33 0.69 12.50
CA THR A 18 -4.54 1.88 12.12
C THR A 18 -5.32 3.04 11.49
N ASP A 19 -6.52 2.81 10.93
CA ASP A 19 -7.24 3.80 10.12
C ASP A 19 -8.10 4.75 10.97
N GLY A 20 -7.79 6.04 10.89
CA GLY A 20 -8.55 7.11 11.51
C GLY A 20 -8.29 7.30 13.02
N PRO A 21 -8.82 8.40 13.60
CA PRO A 21 -8.49 8.84 14.95
C PRO A 21 -9.06 7.96 16.08
N ASN A 22 -9.98 7.05 15.73
CA ASN A 22 -10.58 6.12 16.68
C ASN A 22 -9.86 4.77 16.72
N SER A 23 -8.83 4.57 15.88
CA SER A 23 -8.06 3.34 15.85
C SER A 23 -7.07 3.28 17.03
N PRO A 24 -6.82 2.08 17.60
CA PRO A 24 -6.05 1.94 18.82
C PRO A 24 -4.59 2.36 18.64
N PHE A 25 -3.97 2.10 17.48
CA PHE A 25 -2.62 2.60 17.21
C PHE A 25 -2.59 4.12 17.05
N TYR A 26 -3.60 4.73 16.45
CA TYR A 26 -3.63 6.19 16.32
C TYR A 26 -3.71 6.85 17.70
N GLN A 27 -4.62 6.38 18.55
CA GLN A 27 -4.84 6.96 19.88
C GLN A 27 -3.60 6.82 20.77
N LYS A 28 -2.97 5.65 20.76
CA LYS A 28 -1.85 5.38 21.67
C LYS A 28 -0.49 5.81 21.14
N LEU A 29 -0.30 5.92 19.82
CA LEU A 29 0.97 6.35 19.24
C LEU A 29 0.96 7.83 18.84
N LEU A 30 -0.03 8.26 18.05
CA LEU A 30 -0.06 9.60 17.44
C LEU A 30 -0.70 10.62 18.37
N GLN A 31 -1.90 10.33 18.90
CA GLN A 31 -2.58 11.25 19.81
C GLN A 31 -1.84 11.40 21.15
N ALA A 32 -1.04 10.40 21.55
CA ALA A 32 -0.13 10.48 22.69
C ALA A 32 1.09 11.39 22.46
N GLY A 33 1.31 11.86 21.22
CA GLY A 33 2.38 12.81 20.89
C GLY A 33 3.79 12.19 20.84
N ILE A 34 3.91 10.87 20.68
CA ILE A 34 5.22 10.18 20.62
C ILE A 34 5.94 10.49 19.30
N GLY A 35 5.18 10.62 18.22
CA GLY A 35 5.67 11.00 16.90
C GLY A 35 4.58 11.70 16.11
N PRO A 36 4.95 12.49 15.09
CA PRO A 36 3.99 13.27 14.31
C PRO A 36 3.16 12.42 13.35
N ASP A 37 3.65 11.25 12.95
CA ASP A 37 3.00 10.41 11.94
C ASP A 37 3.51 8.96 11.99
N TYR A 38 2.78 8.06 11.34
CA TYR A 38 3.14 6.66 11.20
C TYR A 38 4.43 6.45 10.40
N SER A 39 5.09 5.32 10.65
CA SER A 39 6.19 4.86 9.80
C SER A 39 5.69 4.51 8.39
N PRO A 40 6.56 4.58 7.36
CA PRO A 40 6.23 4.08 6.03
C PRO A 40 5.68 2.65 6.05
N CYS A 41 4.81 2.34 5.09
CA CYS A 41 4.19 1.02 4.94
C CYS A 41 3.31 0.57 6.12
N THR A 42 2.84 1.48 6.98
CA THR A 42 1.92 1.14 8.08
C THR A 42 0.60 0.59 7.55
N GLY A 43 0.09 -0.46 8.20
CA GLY A 43 -1.14 -1.17 7.84
C GLY A 43 -0.86 -2.58 7.31
N PHE A 44 -1.90 -3.17 6.70
CA PHE A 44 -1.86 -4.50 6.12
C PHE A 44 -1.55 -4.43 4.62
N ASP A 45 -0.50 -5.12 4.19
CA ASP A 45 -0.09 -5.26 2.81
C ASP A 45 -0.24 -6.71 2.35
N SER A 46 -1.08 -6.92 1.34
CA SER A 46 -1.33 -8.23 0.73
C SER A 46 -0.81 -8.31 -0.72
N SER A 47 0.09 -7.42 -1.13
CA SER A 47 0.68 -7.42 -2.47
C SER A 47 1.70 -8.55 -2.67
N LEU A 48 2.28 -9.07 -1.59
CA LEU A 48 3.27 -10.16 -1.59
C LEU A 48 2.63 -11.53 -1.36
N LYS A 49 3.36 -12.61 -1.67
CA LYS A 49 2.92 -14.00 -1.43
C LYS A 49 2.47 -14.21 0.02
N GLN A 50 3.32 -13.80 0.96
CA GLN A 50 3.03 -13.72 2.38
C GLN A 50 2.69 -12.27 2.70
N SER A 51 1.46 -12.05 3.18
CA SER A 51 1.00 -10.72 3.54
C SER A 51 1.75 -10.22 4.79
N ILE A 52 1.95 -8.92 4.89
CA ILE A 52 2.69 -8.26 5.97
C ILE A 52 1.75 -7.29 6.67
N PHE A 53 1.87 -7.15 7.98
CA PHE A 53 1.37 -6.00 8.70
C PHE A 53 2.55 -5.26 9.31
N SER A 54 2.57 -3.94 9.15
CA SER A 54 3.58 -3.07 9.76
C SER A 54 2.90 -1.95 10.52
N VAL A 55 3.52 -1.55 11.63
CA VAL A 55 3.12 -0.36 12.39
C VAL A 55 4.32 0.19 13.12
N GLY A 56 4.41 1.51 13.18
CA GLY A 56 5.48 2.23 13.82
C GLY A 56 5.29 3.72 13.66
N LEU A 57 6.28 4.50 14.07
CA LEU A 57 6.27 5.96 13.96
C LEU A 57 7.51 6.43 13.21
N ARG A 58 7.41 7.58 12.54
CA ARG A 58 8.56 8.33 12.04
C ARG A 58 8.86 9.52 12.95
N GLU A 59 10.07 10.05 12.85
CA GLU A 59 10.47 11.30 13.53
C GLU A 59 10.33 11.26 15.06
N ILE A 60 10.51 10.08 15.66
CA ILE A 60 10.52 9.92 17.12
C ILE A 60 11.88 10.29 17.72
N ALA A 61 11.88 10.77 18.97
CA ALA A 61 13.12 10.98 19.69
C ALA A 61 13.79 9.63 20.01
N GLU A 62 15.12 9.58 19.97
CA GLU A 62 15.87 8.33 20.19
C GLU A 62 15.56 7.67 21.55
N LYS A 63 15.32 8.49 22.58
CA LYS A 63 14.94 8.03 23.92
C LYS A 63 13.57 7.34 23.97
N ASP A 64 12.69 7.61 23.02
CA ASP A 64 11.30 7.11 22.99
C ASP A 64 11.17 5.84 22.13
N VAL A 65 12.27 5.34 21.55
CA VAL A 65 12.27 4.11 20.74
C VAL A 65 11.83 2.89 21.55
N ASP A 66 12.35 2.73 22.77
CA ASP A 66 11.96 1.61 23.63
C ASP A 66 10.52 1.74 24.14
N LEU A 67 10.05 2.97 24.37
CA LEU A 67 8.64 3.24 24.67
C LEU A 67 7.73 2.71 23.56
N VAL A 68 8.03 2.99 22.29
CA VAL A 68 7.23 2.49 21.15
C VAL A 68 7.27 0.96 21.06
N LYS A 69 8.45 0.36 21.27
CA LYS A 69 8.63 -1.11 21.24
C LYS A 69 7.79 -1.83 22.29
N ASP A 70 7.63 -1.23 23.47
CA ASP A 70 6.84 -1.80 24.56
C ASP A 70 5.34 -1.51 24.40
N LEU A 71 5.01 -0.34 23.85
CA LEU A 71 3.64 0.09 23.67
C LEU A 71 2.91 -0.73 22.60
N ILE A 72 3.56 -1.08 21.47
CA ILE A 72 2.92 -1.87 20.41
C ILE A 72 2.35 -3.23 20.93
N PRO A 73 3.13 -4.07 21.64
CA PRO A 73 2.60 -5.27 22.27
C PRO A 73 1.51 -5.00 23.32
N SER A 74 1.61 -3.91 24.09
CA SER A 74 0.57 -3.52 25.05
C SER A 74 -0.75 -3.21 24.34
N ILE A 75 -0.72 -2.50 23.22
CA ILE A 75 -1.90 -2.17 22.42
C ILE A 75 -2.61 -3.46 21.98
N PHE A 76 -1.86 -4.45 21.50
CA PHE A 76 -2.44 -5.75 21.12
C PHE A 76 -3.09 -6.46 22.31
N LYS A 77 -2.46 -6.46 23.50
CA LYS A 77 -3.05 -7.05 24.71
C LYS A 77 -4.36 -6.38 25.10
N ASP A 78 -4.43 -5.05 25.02
CA ASP A 78 -5.65 -4.31 25.34
C ASP A 78 -6.79 -4.68 24.38
N ILE A 79 -6.49 -4.80 23.08
CA ILE A 79 -7.47 -5.23 22.06
C ILE A 79 -7.93 -6.68 22.28
N ILE A 80 -7.05 -7.57 22.73
CA ILE A 80 -7.41 -8.96 23.01
C ILE A 80 -8.41 -9.03 24.18
N ASN A 81 -8.26 -8.16 25.18
CA ASN A 81 -9.17 -8.10 26.32
C ASN A 81 -10.49 -7.40 25.99
N ASP A 82 -10.42 -6.23 25.33
CA ASP A 82 -11.56 -5.33 25.16
C ASP A 82 -12.31 -5.53 23.84
N GLY A 83 -11.65 -6.13 22.84
CA GLY A 83 -12.17 -6.26 21.48
C GLY A 83 -12.27 -4.93 20.73
N PHE A 84 -13.12 -4.90 19.70
CA PHE A 84 -13.41 -3.70 18.92
C PHE A 84 -14.87 -3.27 19.12
N PRO A 85 -15.17 -1.96 19.19
CA PRO A 85 -16.54 -1.49 19.22
C PRO A 85 -17.28 -1.85 17.93
N GLU A 86 -18.47 -2.43 18.04
CA GLU A 86 -19.30 -2.86 16.89
C GLU A 86 -19.48 -1.74 15.85
N LYS A 87 -19.68 -0.49 16.29
CA LYS A 87 -19.82 0.67 15.40
C LYS A 87 -18.59 0.89 14.51
N GLN A 88 -17.38 0.61 15.00
CA GLN A 88 -16.16 0.73 14.19
C GLN A 88 -16.10 -0.37 13.13
N ILE A 89 -16.45 -1.61 13.49
CA ILE A 89 -16.52 -2.73 12.54
C ILE A 89 -17.52 -2.42 11.42
N GLN A 90 -18.72 -1.95 11.78
CA GLN A 90 -19.74 -1.55 10.81
C GLN A 90 -19.28 -0.38 9.92
N SER A 91 -18.53 0.57 10.46
CA SER A 91 -17.96 1.68 9.69
C SER A 91 -16.96 1.19 8.64
N VAL A 92 -16.08 0.24 8.98
CA VAL A 92 -15.13 -0.34 8.01
C VAL A 92 -15.86 -1.12 6.93
N LEU A 93 -16.87 -1.92 7.29
CA LEU A 93 -17.68 -2.65 6.31
C LEU A 93 -18.42 -1.69 5.37
N HIS A 94 -18.98 -0.60 5.89
CA HIS A 94 -19.63 0.41 5.07
C HIS A 94 -18.64 1.13 4.13
N LYS A 95 -17.41 1.40 4.59
CA LYS A 95 -16.34 1.96 3.75
C LYS A 95 -16.01 1.03 2.57
N ILE A 96 -15.91 -0.28 2.83
CA ILE A 96 -15.69 -1.30 1.79
C ILE A 96 -16.86 -1.34 0.79
N GLU A 97 -18.09 -1.27 1.28
CA GLU A 97 -19.29 -1.22 0.44
C GLU A 97 -19.29 0.00 -0.49
N LEU A 98 -19.03 1.20 0.06
CA LEU A 98 -18.95 2.43 -0.72
C LEU A 98 -17.85 2.36 -1.78
N ALA A 99 -16.66 1.88 -1.40
CA ALA A 99 -15.53 1.72 -2.32
C ALA A 99 -15.85 0.74 -3.46
N THR A 100 -16.59 -0.33 -3.17
CA THR A 100 -17.00 -1.34 -4.17
C THR A 100 -18.08 -0.81 -5.10
N LYS A 101 -19.02 0.01 -4.61
CA LYS A 101 -20.11 0.59 -5.41
C LYS A 101 -19.67 1.81 -6.23
N HIS A 102 -18.58 2.47 -5.86
CA HIS A 102 -18.09 3.65 -6.53
C HIS A 102 -17.63 3.34 -7.96
N ARG A 103 -18.16 4.08 -8.94
CA ARG A 103 -17.78 3.94 -10.36
C ARG A 103 -16.62 4.87 -10.68
N THR A 104 -15.53 4.29 -11.18
CA THR A 104 -14.34 5.03 -11.61
C THR A 104 -14.15 4.87 -13.12
N THR A 105 -13.54 5.87 -13.76
CA THR A 105 -13.18 5.82 -15.20
C THR A 105 -12.06 4.82 -15.49
N ASN A 106 -11.23 4.52 -14.49
CA ASN A 106 -10.11 3.57 -14.58
C ASN A 106 -10.42 2.19 -14.00
N PHE A 107 -11.69 1.77 -14.03
CA PHE A 107 -12.14 0.52 -13.41
C PHE A 107 -11.35 -0.72 -13.90
N GLY A 108 -11.09 -0.82 -15.22
CA GLY A 108 -10.33 -1.93 -15.79
C GLY A 108 -8.90 -2.03 -15.26
N LEU A 109 -8.22 -0.89 -15.09
CA LEU A 109 -6.89 -0.84 -14.49
C LEU A 109 -6.92 -1.25 -13.01
N ASN A 110 -7.90 -0.75 -12.25
CA ASN A 110 -8.08 -1.12 -10.84
C ASN A 110 -8.36 -2.63 -10.69
N CYS A 111 -9.16 -3.22 -11.58
CA CYS A 111 -9.39 -4.66 -11.62
C CYS A 111 -8.10 -5.44 -11.89
N ALA A 112 -7.33 -5.03 -12.91
CA ALA A 112 -6.07 -5.68 -13.26
C ALA A 112 -5.05 -5.63 -12.11
N LEU A 113 -4.84 -4.44 -11.52
CA LEU A 113 -3.93 -4.26 -10.39
C LEU A 113 -4.41 -5.02 -9.14
N GLY A 114 -5.72 -5.02 -8.88
CA GLY A 114 -6.30 -5.66 -7.70
C GLY A 114 -6.17 -7.20 -7.67
N VAL A 115 -6.07 -7.85 -8.83
CA VAL A 115 -5.89 -9.32 -8.90
C VAL A 115 -4.47 -9.75 -9.20
N ASN A 116 -3.59 -8.83 -9.63
CA ASN A 116 -2.27 -9.16 -10.14
C ASN A 116 -1.43 -9.97 -9.15
N SER A 117 -1.33 -9.51 -7.89
CA SER A 117 -0.55 -10.20 -6.84
C SER A 117 -1.06 -11.61 -6.57
N MET A 118 -2.38 -11.79 -6.50
CA MET A 118 -3.00 -13.09 -6.28
C MET A 118 -2.75 -14.03 -7.46
N TRP A 119 -2.91 -13.52 -8.68
CA TRP A 119 -2.75 -14.31 -9.90
C TRP A 119 -1.29 -14.75 -10.10
N ASN A 120 -0.34 -13.87 -9.79
CA ASN A 120 1.10 -14.15 -9.79
C ASN A 120 1.50 -15.28 -8.82
N HIS A 121 0.66 -15.57 -7.83
CA HIS A 121 0.88 -16.63 -6.85
C HIS A 121 -0.12 -17.79 -6.98
N ASN A 122 -0.59 -18.04 -8.21
CA ASN A 122 -1.47 -19.15 -8.59
C ASN A 122 -2.84 -19.13 -7.88
N GLY A 123 -3.28 -17.98 -7.37
CA GLY A 123 -4.63 -17.81 -6.85
C GLY A 123 -5.66 -17.61 -7.95
N HIS A 124 -6.92 -17.90 -7.65
CA HIS A 124 -8.02 -17.75 -8.61
C HIS A 124 -8.49 -16.28 -8.66
N PRO A 125 -8.25 -15.53 -9.75
CA PRO A 125 -8.48 -14.08 -9.79
C PRO A 125 -9.94 -13.68 -9.57
N ILE A 126 -10.90 -14.49 -10.05
CA ILE A 126 -12.34 -14.22 -9.83
C ILE A 126 -12.71 -14.22 -8.33
N SER A 127 -12.00 -14.98 -7.50
CA SER A 127 -12.28 -15.02 -6.06
C SER A 127 -12.12 -13.64 -5.43
N ALA A 128 -11.15 -12.83 -5.87
CA ALA A 128 -10.96 -11.46 -5.36
C ALA A 128 -12.18 -10.55 -5.60
N PHE A 129 -12.95 -10.78 -6.67
CA PHE A 129 -14.11 -9.95 -7.03
C PHE A 129 -15.41 -10.38 -6.33
N LYS A 130 -15.42 -11.52 -5.62
CA LYS A 130 -16.60 -12.01 -4.91
C LYS A 130 -16.78 -11.30 -3.55
N VAL A 131 -16.74 -9.97 -3.53
CA VAL A 131 -16.75 -9.15 -2.29
C VAL A 131 -17.95 -9.51 -1.38
N ASN A 132 -19.14 -9.69 -1.96
CA ASN A 132 -20.34 -10.09 -1.20
C ASN A 132 -20.18 -11.44 -0.49
N ASP A 133 -19.43 -12.39 -1.05
CA ASP A 133 -19.18 -13.68 -0.41
C ASP A 133 -18.23 -13.53 0.78
N HIS A 134 -17.21 -12.67 0.64
CA HIS A 134 -16.27 -12.35 1.72
C HIS A 134 -16.95 -11.65 2.88
N VAL A 135 -17.79 -10.64 2.59
CA VAL A 135 -18.56 -9.91 3.61
C VAL A 135 -19.51 -10.86 4.36
N ARG A 136 -20.27 -11.70 3.64
CA ARG A 136 -21.18 -12.67 4.28
C ARG A 136 -20.43 -13.67 5.15
N TRP A 137 -19.31 -14.20 4.65
CA TRP A 137 -18.47 -15.11 5.42
C TRP A 137 -17.93 -14.44 6.69
N PHE A 138 -17.43 -13.21 6.58
CA PHE A 138 -16.90 -12.45 7.71
C PHE A 138 -17.96 -12.19 8.78
N LEU A 139 -19.16 -11.74 8.38
CA LEU A 139 -20.27 -11.52 9.30
C LEU A 139 -20.72 -12.81 10.00
N ASN A 140 -20.71 -13.95 9.30
CA ASN A 140 -20.98 -15.25 9.92
C ASN A 140 -19.91 -15.62 10.95
N GLN A 141 -18.62 -15.41 10.65
CA GLN A 141 -17.55 -15.66 11.63
C GLN A 141 -17.71 -14.79 12.89
N MET A 142 -18.03 -13.51 12.73
CA MET A 142 -18.29 -12.60 13.86
C MET A 142 -19.48 -13.04 14.71
N LYS A 143 -20.53 -13.58 14.08
CA LYS A 143 -21.72 -14.09 14.78
C LYS A 143 -21.45 -15.39 15.53
N ASP A 144 -20.75 -16.32 14.89
CA ASP A 144 -20.51 -17.67 15.43
C ASP A 144 -19.38 -17.68 16.48
N LYS A 145 -18.45 -16.72 16.41
CA LYS A 145 -17.28 -16.61 17.29
C LYS A 145 -17.18 -15.18 17.85
N PRO A 146 -17.68 -14.93 19.08
CA PRO A 146 -17.66 -13.60 19.70
C PRO A 146 -16.27 -12.96 19.81
N HIS A 147 -15.21 -13.76 19.83
CA HIS A 147 -13.81 -13.31 19.94
C HIS A 147 -13.04 -13.44 18.62
N PHE A 148 -13.71 -13.57 17.47
CA PHE A 148 -13.07 -13.86 16.19
C PHE A 148 -11.89 -12.93 15.86
N LEU A 149 -12.04 -11.61 16.03
CA LEU A 149 -10.98 -10.66 15.74
C LEU A 149 -9.87 -10.70 16.80
N GLN A 150 -10.21 -10.89 18.07
CA GLN A 150 -9.23 -11.06 19.14
C GLN A 150 -8.38 -12.32 18.91
N ASP A 151 -9.00 -13.44 18.52
CA ASP A 151 -8.31 -14.69 18.17
C ASP A 151 -7.32 -14.46 17.01
N LYS A 152 -7.69 -13.63 16.02
CA LYS A 152 -6.77 -13.24 14.94
C LYS A 152 -5.62 -12.38 15.45
N ILE A 153 -5.85 -11.51 16.43
CA ILE A 153 -4.77 -10.74 17.06
C ILE A 153 -3.78 -11.68 17.76
N VAL A 154 -4.29 -12.64 18.53
CA VAL A 154 -3.48 -13.65 19.21
C VAL A 154 -2.65 -14.44 18.19
N GLN A 155 -3.30 -14.98 17.17
CA GLN A 155 -2.68 -15.82 16.14
C GLN A 155 -1.57 -15.11 15.34
N TYR A 156 -1.84 -13.88 14.86
CA TYR A 156 -0.96 -13.22 13.88
C TYR A 156 0.03 -12.23 14.50
N PHE A 157 -0.20 -11.78 15.74
CA PHE A 157 0.64 -10.75 16.37
C PHE A 157 1.21 -11.19 17.73
N GLN A 158 0.41 -11.78 18.62
CA GLN A 158 0.89 -12.14 19.96
C GLN A 158 1.78 -13.40 19.93
N GLU A 159 1.31 -14.47 19.27
CA GLU A 159 2.02 -15.76 19.20
C GLU A 159 3.00 -15.85 18.03
N ASN A 160 2.92 -14.90 17.09
CA ASN A 160 3.76 -14.88 15.91
C ASN A 160 5.19 -14.44 16.23
N THR A 161 6.14 -15.37 16.11
CA THR A 161 7.57 -15.12 16.32
C THR A 161 8.25 -14.48 15.11
N HIS A 162 7.61 -14.50 13.93
CA HIS A 162 8.14 -13.92 12.69
C HIS A 162 7.94 -12.39 12.66
N LYS A 163 8.65 -11.71 13.55
CA LYS A 163 8.56 -10.27 13.79
C LYS A 163 9.90 -9.58 13.53
N LEU A 164 9.84 -8.44 12.85
CA LEU A 164 11.00 -7.57 12.62
C LEU A 164 10.76 -6.21 13.29
N THR A 165 11.77 -5.72 14.01
CA THR A 165 11.81 -4.33 14.47
C THR A 165 12.92 -3.61 13.72
N LEU A 166 12.55 -2.60 12.92
CA LEU A 166 13.47 -1.78 12.16
C LEU A 166 13.56 -0.40 12.79
N ILE A 167 14.78 0.06 13.07
CA ILE A 167 15.06 1.40 13.57
C ILE A 167 15.97 2.08 12.55
N MET A 168 15.51 3.20 11.99
CA MET A 168 16.28 3.99 11.04
C MET A 168 16.64 5.33 11.68
N LYS A 169 17.94 5.65 11.71
CA LYS A 169 18.46 6.89 12.30
C LYS A 169 19.13 7.74 11.21
N PRO A 170 18.96 9.06 11.24
CA PRO A 170 19.69 9.93 10.31
C PRO A 170 21.19 9.89 10.60
N ASP A 171 22.00 9.69 9.58
CA ASP A 171 23.45 9.87 9.63
C ASP A 171 23.83 11.03 8.69
N LYS A 172 24.43 12.08 9.26
CA LYS A 172 24.87 13.28 8.53
C LYS A 172 25.90 12.96 7.46
N ASN A 173 26.61 11.84 7.60
CA ASN A 173 27.67 11.42 6.68
C ASN A 173 27.20 10.36 5.68
N PHE A 174 25.93 9.93 5.72
CA PHE A 174 25.43 8.82 4.88
C PHE A 174 25.68 9.06 3.39
N GLU A 175 25.34 10.25 2.89
CA GLU A 175 25.53 10.59 1.47
C GLU A 175 27.00 10.60 1.07
N ALA A 176 27.88 11.17 1.90
CA ALA A 176 29.32 11.17 1.64
C ALA A 176 29.91 9.75 1.64
N GLN A 177 29.42 8.86 2.52
CA GLN A 177 29.83 7.46 2.55
C GLN A 177 29.37 6.70 1.30
N GLU A 178 28.13 6.89 0.85
CA GLU A 178 27.63 6.26 -0.37
C GLU A 178 28.39 6.74 -1.61
N GLN A 179 28.66 8.04 -1.74
CA GLN A 179 29.50 8.59 -2.82
C GLN A 179 30.92 8.02 -2.81
N ALA A 180 31.53 7.87 -1.62
CA ALA A 180 32.85 7.26 -1.51
C ALA A 180 32.86 5.78 -1.91
N LYS A 181 31.83 5.00 -1.54
CA LYS A 181 31.66 3.61 -1.96
C LYS A 181 31.47 3.50 -3.47
N GLU A 182 30.65 4.36 -4.06
CA GLU A 182 30.43 4.41 -5.51
C GLU A 182 31.72 4.74 -6.25
N LYS A 183 32.46 5.76 -5.80
CA LYS A 183 33.75 6.14 -6.38
C LYS A 183 34.76 5.00 -6.32
N ALA A 184 34.88 4.34 -5.17
CA ALA A 184 35.79 3.19 -5.02
C ALA A 184 35.39 2.01 -5.93
N LEU A 185 34.08 1.75 -6.08
CA LEU A 185 33.57 0.74 -7.00
C LEU A 185 33.90 1.10 -8.46
N LEU A 186 33.72 2.36 -8.84
CA LEU A 186 34.05 2.86 -10.17
C LEU A 186 35.55 2.74 -10.45
N GLU A 187 36.41 3.19 -9.54
CA GLU A 187 37.87 3.08 -9.65
C GLU A 187 38.30 1.62 -9.80
N SER A 188 37.73 0.71 -9.01
CA SER A 188 37.99 -0.74 -9.10
C SER A 188 37.56 -1.36 -10.42
N LYS A 189 36.45 -0.90 -11.00
CA LYS A 189 36.01 -1.32 -12.34
C LYS A 189 36.95 -0.78 -13.40
N VAL A 190 37.29 0.51 -13.34
CA VAL A 190 38.14 1.19 -14.31
C VAL A 190 39.57 0.62 -14.28
N SER A 191 40.15 0.36 -13.11
CA SER A 191 41.51 -0.15 -12.97
C SER A 191 41.71 -1.55 -13.56
N LYS A 192 40.63 -2.32 -13.73
CA LYS A 192 40.65 -3.67 -14.33
C LYS A 192 40.53 -3.67 -15.85
N LEU A 193 40.19 -2.53 -16.46
CA LEU A 193 40.04 -2.42 -17.90
C LEU A 193 41.40 -2.33 -18.58
N SER A 194 41.61 -3.20 -19.56
CA SER A 194 42.65 -3.05 -20.58
C SER A 194 42.39 -1.84 -21.47
N ASP A 195 43.42 -1.39 -22.19
CA ASP A 195 43.29 -0.27 -23.12
C ASP A 195 42.30 -0.56 -24.26
N ALA A 196 42.24 -1.81 -24.72
CA ALA A 196 41.27 -2.24 -25.72
C ALA A 196 39.83 -2.12 -25.21
N GLU A 197 39.55 -2.52 -23.96
CA GLU A 197 38.23 -2.39 -23.35
C GLU A 197 37.84 -0.93 -23.10
N ARG A 198 38.80 -0.08 -22.70
CA ARG A 198 38.57 1.38 -22.57
C ARG A 198 38.18 2.01 -23.89
N GLN A 199 38.89 1.68 -24.96
CA GLN A 199 38.59 2.15 -26.30
C GLN A 199 37.22 1.64 -26.78
N HIS A 200 36.90 0.38 -26.45
CA HIS A 200 35.59 -0.20 -26.78
C HIS A 200 34.44 0.53 -26.09
N ILE A 201 34.53 0.78 -24.78
CA ILE A 201 33.52 1.54 -24.01
C ILE A 201 33.35 2.96 -24.57
N TYR A 202 34.45 3.62 -24.92
CA TYR A 202 34.39 4.95 -25.55
C TYR A 202 33.62 4.90 -26.88
N GLN A 203 33.91 3.91 -27.73
CA GLN A 203 33.21 3.75 -29.01
C GLN A 203 31.72 3.44 -28.83
N GLN A 204 31.36 2.58 -27.88
CA GLN A 204 29.97 2.30 -27.52
C GLN A 204 29.25 3.56 -27.01
N GLY A 205 29.96 4.42 -26.27
CA GLY A 205 29.43 5.71 -25.82
C GLY A 205 29.12 6.66 -26.98
N LEU A 206 30.00 6.73 -27.98
CA LEU A 206 29.75 7.52 -29.19
C LEU A 206 28.60 6.96 -30.03
N GLU A 207 28.54 5.64 -30.20
CA GLU A 207 27.47 4.96 -30.91
C GLU A 207 26.11 5.19 -30.23
N LEU A 208 26.05 5.03 -28.90
CA LEU A 208 24.86 5.32 -28.10
C LEU A 208 24.44 6.79 -28.24
N ALA A 209 25.39 7.72 -28.17
CA ALA A 209 25.10 9.14 -28.33
C ALA A 209 24.54 9.47 -29.71
N GLU A 210 25.02 8.81 -30.78
CA GLU A 210 24.48 8.96 -32.13
C GLU A 210 23.07 8.37 -32.25
N HIS A 211 22.85 7.17 -31.69
CA HIS A 211 21.54 6.53 -31.64
C HIS A 211 20.49 7.37 -30.89
N GLN A 212 20.90 8.18 -29.92
CA GLN A 212 20.00 9.06 -29.17
C GLN A 212 19.61 10.36 -29.91
N LYS A 213 20.29 10.73 -31.01
CA LYS A 213 20.00 11.97 -31.76
C LYS A 213 18.80 11.86 -32.70
N HIS A 214 18.57 10.69 -33.28
CA HIS A 214 17.55 10.50 -34.31
C HIS A 214 16.75 9.22 -34.05
N ALA A 215 15.42 9.35 -33.99
CA ALA A 215 14.49 8.23 -33.91
C ALA A 215 13.44 8.37 -35.01
N ASP A 216 13.44 7.43 -35.96
CA ASP A 216 12.33 7.25 -36.89
C ASP A 216 11.18 6.54 -36.18
N THR A 217 10.04 7.22 -36.06
CA THR A 217 8.85 6.70 -35.37
C THR A 217 7.77 6.21 -36.33
N SER A 218 8.04 6.17 -37.64
CA SER A 218 7.06 5.77 -38.67
C SER A 218 6.56 4.34 -38.52
N CYS A 219 7.31 3.47 -37.83
CA CYS A 219 6.93 2.10 -37.53
C CYS A 219 5.92 1.97 -36.38
N LEU A 220 5.64 3.04 -35.62
CA LEU A 220 4.72 3.03 -34.49
C LEU A 220 3.27 3.23 -34.95
N PRO A 221 2.31 2.45 -34.41
CA PRO A 221 0.89 2.68 -34.70
C PRO A 221 0.47 4.07 -34.17
N THR A 222 -0.21 4.85 -35.00
CA THR A 222 -0.61 6.22 -34.68
C THR A 222 -2.08 6.43 -35.05
N LEU A 223 -2.87 6.96 -34.13
CA LEU A 223 -4.24 7.42 -34.41
C LEU A 223 -4.21 8.67 -35.30
N GLN A 224 -5.21 8.81 -36.15
CA GLN A 224 -5.37 9.98 -37.02
C GLN A 224 -6.28 11.01 -36.36
N ILE A 225 -6.20 12.27 -36.81
CA ILE A 225 -7.08 13.35 -36.33
C ILE A 225 -8.56 12.98 -36.54
N ASP A 226 -8.88 12.24 -37.60
CA ASP A 226 -10.23 11.78 -37.89
C ASP A 226 -10.77 10.70 -36.91
N ASP A 227 -9.91 10.09 -36.08
CA ASP A 227 -10.33 9.17 -35.00
C ASP A 227 -10.91 9.92 -33.78
N VAL A 228 -10.70 11.24 -33.70
CA VAL A 228 -11.16 12.07 -32.58
C VAL A 228 -12.58 12.59 -32.84
N LYS A 229 -13.51 12.37 -31.90
CA LYS A 229 -14.88 12.93 -31.99
C LYS A 229 -14.82 14.46 -32.08
N LYS A 230 -15.43 15.01 -33.15
CA LYS A 230 -15.41 16.45 -33.45
C LYS A 230 -16.34 17.30 -32.57
N SER A 231 -17.23 16.67 -31.80
CA SER A 231 -18.19 17.35 -30.93
C SER A 231 -18.07 16.85 -29.48
N VAL A 232 -18.24 17.79 -28.55
CA VAL A 232 -18.27 17.50 -27.11
C VAL A 232 -19.69 17.06 -26.72
N GLU A 233 -19.78 16.00 -25.93
CA GLU A 233 -21.03 15.55 -25.34
C GLU A 233 -21.51 16.58 -24.30
N LYS A 234 -22.70 17.15 -24.51
CA LYS A 234 -23.27 18.15 -23.59
C LYS A 234 -24.00 17.45 -22.45
N THR A 235 -23.61 17.75 -21.22
CA THR A 235 -24.38 17.33 -20.05
C THR A 235 -25.65 18.18 -19.93
N PRO A 236 -26.86 17.60 -19.98
CA PRO A 236 -28.09 18.35 -19.83
C PRO A 236 -28.19 18.88 -18.40
N LEU A 237 -28.35 20.20 -18.25
CA LEU A 237 -28.55 20.84 -16.96
C LEU A 237 -30.01 21.28 -16.84
N GLN A 238 -30.66 20.93 -15.74
CA GLN A 238 -31.96 21.48 -15.38
C GLN A 238 -31.75 22.59 -14.36
N PHE A 239 -32.07 23.82 -14.76
CA PHE A 239 -32.05 24.97 -13.87
C PHE A 239 -33.44 25.12 -13.26
N VAL A 240 -33.53 24.99 -11.93
CA VAL A 240 -34.78 25.17 -11.19
C VAL A 240 -34.67 26.42 -10.33
N SER A 241 -35.66 27.31 -10.44
CA SER A 241 -35.79 28.46 -9.54
C SER A 241 -36.39 28.00 -8.22
N LEU A 242 -35.71 28.24 -7.10
CA LEU A 242 -36.19 27.90 -5.75
C LEU A 242 -37.56 28.51 -5.43
N SER A 243 -37.92 29.64 -6.05
CA SER A 243 -39.24 30.27 -5.90
C SER A 243 -40.41 29.43 -6.43
N LYS A 244 -40.18 28.43 -7.28
CA LYS A 244 -41.22 27.53 -7.82
C LYS A 244 -41.43 26.26 -6.99
N LEU A 245 -40.60 25.99 -5.98
CA LEU A 245 -40.69 24.81 -5.10
C LEU A 245 -41.42 25.11 -3.77
N LEU A 246 -41.74 26.38 -3.51
CA LEU A 246 -42.33 26.86 -2.27
C LEU A 246 -43.81 27.30 -2.40
N ASN A 247 -44.44 27.04 -3.55
CA ASN A 247 -45.89 27.13 -3.77
C ASN A 247 -46.47 25.75 -4.07
#